data_AF-A0A7M3MWZ5-F1
#
_entry.id   AF-A0A7M3MWZ5-F1
#
_cell.length_a   1.000
_cell.length_b   1.000
_cell.length_c   1.000
_cell.angle_alpha   90.00
_cell.angle_beta   90.00
_cell.angle_gamma   90.00
#
_symmetry.space_group_name_H-M   'P 1'
#
loop_
_entity.id
_entity.type
_entity.pdbx_description
1 polymer ?
#
loop_
_entity_poly.entity_id
_entity_poly.type
_entity_poly.pdbx_seq_one_letter_code
_entity_poly.pdbx_strand_id
1 'polypeptide(L)'
;MEKYPGHALACKFYLNGGICSLEIGPVMFGKHDEKGQLIPALNELVCLAIPRRVYTQSHIENVAEVFERVVKERQNARGYKIIWEPSFLRSFTAKFEPVIP
;
A
#
# COMPACT_ATOMS: atom_id res chain seq x y z
N MET A 1 4.31 1.62 -17.10
CA MET A 1 4.64 0.64 -16.04
C MET A 1 3.84 1.02 -14.83
N GLU A 2 2.86 0.20 -14.45
CA GLU A 2 2.02 0.45 -13.30
C GLU A 2 2.87 0.51 -12.04
N LYS A 3 2.73 1.60 -11.29
CA LYS A 3 3.34 1.80 -9.99
C LYS A 3 2.18 1.91 -9.03
N TYR A 4 2.14 1.03 -8.03
CA TYR A 4 1.13 1.04 -6.97
C TYR A 4 1.68 1.77 -5.72
N PRO A 5 1.68 3.12 -5.66
CA PRO A 5 2.22 3.85 -4.52
C PRO A 5 1.44 3.64 -3.20
N GLY A 6 0.15 3.32 -3.25
CA GLY A 6 -0.62 2.95 -2.06
C GLY A 6 -0.10 1.65 -1.44
N HIS A 7 0.18 0.65 -2.28
CA HIS A 7 0.83 -0.58 -1.85
C HIS A 7 2.25 -0.32 -1.33
N ALA A 8 3.01 0.54 -2.01
CA ALA A 8 4.35 0.93 -1.57
C ALA A 8 4.35 1.57 -0.17
N LEU A 9 3.37 2.44 0.09
CA LEU A 9 3.19 3.09 1.38
C LEU A 9 2.83 2.07 2.47
N ALA A 10 1.93 1.12 2.18
CA ALA A 10 1.60 0.04 3.11
C ALA A 10 2.82 -0.83 3.45
N CYS A 11 3.63 -1.19 2.45
CA CYS A 11 4.89 -1.91 2.68
C CYS A 11 5.85 -1.10 3.54
N LYS A 12 5.93 0.22 3.36
CA LYS A 12 6.80 1.10 4.15
C LYS A 12 6.38 1.19 5.61
N PHE A 13 5.09 1.25 5.91
CA PHE A 13 4.60 1.15 7.30
C PHE A 13 5.03 -0.16 7.97
N TYR A 14 4.93 -1.26 7.23
CA TYR A 14 5.32 -2.57 7.75
C TYR A 14 6.83 -2.68 7.97
N LEU A 15 7.64 -2.30 6.97
CA LEU A 15 9.09 -2.40 7.04
C LEU A 15 9.72 -1.43 8.06
N ASN A 16 9.17 -0.22 8.20
CA ASN A 16 9.76 0.80 9.08
C ASN A 16 9.22 0.74 10.52
N GLY A 17 8.05 0.14 10.75
CA GLY A 17 7.36 0.20 12.04
C GLY A 17 6.54 -1.02 12.44
N GLY A 18 6.56 -2.10 11.66
CA GLY A 18 5.74 -3.29 11.92
C GLY A 18 4.23 -3.05 11.82
N ILE A 19 3.80 -1.94 11.21
CA ILE A 19 2.39 -1.55 11.12
C ILE A 19 1.79 -2.16 9.85
N CYS A 20 0.81 -3.05 10.02
CA CYS A 20 0.04 -3.58 8.90
C CYS A 20 -1.13 -2.65 8.57
N SER A 21 -1.18 -2.18 7.33
CA SER A 21 -2.22 -1.29 6.82
C SER A 21 -2.81 -1.83 5.52
N LEU A 22 -4.00 -1.36 5.14
CA LEU A 22 -4.69 -1.81 3.95
C LEU A 22 -4.62 -0.77 2.84
N GLU A 23 -4.16 -1.16 1.66
CA GLU A 23 -4.32 -0.33 0.45
C GLU A 23 -5.81 -0.27 0.07
N ILE A 24 -6.29 0.94 -0.22
CA ILE A 24 -7.61 1.21 -0.78
C ILE A 24 -7.39 2.01 -2.06
N GLY A 25 -7.12 1.30 -3.14
CA GLY A 25 -6.78 1.91 -4.42
C GLY A 25 -6.80 0.91 -5.58
N PRO A 26 -5.99 1.11 -6.62
CA PRO A 26 -6.02 0.29 -7.83
C PRO A 26 -5.69 -1.19 -7.61
N VAL A 27 -4.98 -1.58 -6.54
CA VAL A 27 -4.77 -3.00 -6.26
C VAL A 27 -6.10 -3.68 -5.92
N MET A 28 -6.90 -3.04 -5.07
CA MET A 28 -8.19 -3.56 -4.63
C MET A 28 -9.33 -3.35 -5.63
N PHE A 29 -9.42 -2.18 -6.25
CA PHE A 29 -10.56 -1.77 -7.08
C PHE A 29 -10.20 -1.42 -8.51
N GLY A 30 -8.96 -1.70 -8.92
CA GLY A 30 -8.51 -1.45 -10.28
C GLY A 30 -9.37 -2.18 -11.30
N LYS A 31 -9.83 -1.44 -12.30
CA LYS A 31 -10.53 -1.97 -13.48
C LYS A 31 -9.56 -1.97 -14.65
N HIS A 32 -9.76 -2.86 -15.60
CA HIS A 32 -9.00 -2.84 -16.86
C HIS A 32 -9.90 -2.35 -17.99
N ASP A 33 -9.34 -1.59 -18.92
CA ASP A 33 -10.00 -1.23 -20.16
C ASP A 33 -10.05 -2.42 -21.14
N GLU A 34 -10.66 -2.21 -22.31
CA GLU A 34 -10.75 -3.24 -23.37
C GLU A 34 -9.37 -3.70 -23.88
N LYS A 35 -8.32 -2.92 -23.64
CA LYS A 35 -6.93 -3.21 -24.02
C LYS A 35 -6.15 -3.86 -22.87
N GLY A 36 -6.82 -4.17 -21.75
CA GLY A 36 -6.21 -4.75 -20.56
C GLY A 36 -5.39 -3.78 -19.72
N GLN A 37 -5.48 -2.47 -19.95
CA GLN A 37 -4.73 -1.46 -19.19
C GLN A 37 -5.51 -1.05 -17.94
N LEU A 38 -4.80 -0.88 -16.82
CA LEU A 38 -5.40 -0.42 -15.58
C LEU A 38 -5.98 0.99 -15.73
N ILE A 39 -7.28 1.11 -15.48
CA ILE A 39 -7.98 2.38 -15.38
C ILE A 39 -7.51 3.06 -14.09
N PRO A 40 -6.97 4.30 -14.15
CA PRO A 40 -6.51 5.01 -12.97
C PRO A 40 -7.62 5.15 -11.92
N ALA A 41 -7.31 4.84 -10.66
CA ALA A 41 -8.23 5.09 -9.56
C ALA A 41 -8.29 6.60 -9.26
N LEU A 42 -9.46 7.10 -8.87
CA LEU A 42 -9.63 8.50 -8.48
C LEU A 42 -8.81 8.84 -7.23
N ASN A 43 -8.70 7.89 -6.30
CA ASN A 43 -7.93 8.02 -5.07
C ASN A 43 -7.09 6.76 -4.86
N GLU A 44 -5.92 6.94 -4.27
CA GLU A 44 -5.05 5.85 -3.83
C GLU A 44 -4.70 6.07 -2.36
N LEU A 45 -5.40 5.34 -1.50
CA LEU A 45 -5.41 5.56 -0.06
C LEU A 45 -4.80 4.37 0.68
N VAL A 46 -4.36 4.62 1.91
CA VAL A 46 -3.96 3.58 2.86
C VAL A 46 -4.79 3.76 4.13
N CYS A 47 -5.48 2.70 4.53
CA CYS A 47 -6.32 2.67 5.72
C CYS A 47 -5.55 2.10 6.91
N LEU A 48 -5.53 2.87 8.00
CA LEU A 48 -5.04 2.47 9.32
C LEU A 48 -6.27 2.17 10.20
N ALA A 49 -6.71 0.92 10.18
CA ALA A 49 -7.83 0.48 11.02
C ALA A 49 -7.36 0.25 12.46
N ILE A 50 -8.04 0.85 13.44
CA ILE A 50 -7.72 0.72 14.87
C ILE A 50 -8.75 -0.23 15.53
N PRO A 51 -8.35 -1.45 15.92
CA PRO A 51 -9.21 -2.36 16.67
C PRO A 51 -9.58 -1.79 18.04
N ARG A 52 -10.85 -1.92 18.41
CA ARG A 52 -11.39 -1.37 19.65
C ARG A 52 -10.75 -2.03 20.88
N ARG A 53 -10.23 -1.22 21.81
CA ARG A 53 -9.66 -1.65 23.11
C ARG A 53 -8.44 -2.58 23.01
N VAL A 54 -7.71 -2.56 21.90
CA VAL A 54 -6.50 -3.38 21.70
C VAL A 54 -5.22 -2.55 21.91
N TYR A 55 -5.17 -1.36 21.32
CA TYR A 55 -3.98 -0.51 21.35
C TYR A 55 -4.08 0.59 22.41
N THR A 56 -2.91 0.98 22.92
CA THR A 56 -2.72 2.07 23.89
C THR A 56 -2.28 3.35 23.18
N GLN A 57 -2.16 4.45 23.93
CA GLN A 57 -1.60 5.71 23.44
C GLN A 57 -0.20 5.54 22.82
N SER A 58 0.70 4.81 23.47
CA SER A 58 2.06 4.59 22.97
C SER A 58 2.10 3.88 21.60
N HIS A 59 1.11 3.04 21.29
CA HIS A 59 1.02 2.44 19.96
C HIS A 59 0.63 3.47 18.89
N ILE A 60 -0.22 4.44 19.23
CA ILE A 60 -0.60 5.53 18.32
C ILE A 60 0.56 6.50 18.12
N GLU A 61 1.34 6.78 19.17
CA GLU A 61 2.56 7.58 19.08
C GLU A 61 3.58 6.90 18.15
N ASN A 62 3.80 5.59 18.28
CA ASN A 62 4.64 4.82 17.35
C ASN A 62 4.13 4.92 15.89
N VAL A 63 2.81 4.88 15.65
CA VAL A 63 2.25 5.09 14.30
C VAL A 63 2.61 6.48 13.75
N ALA A 64 2.51 7.52 14.57
CA ALA A 64 2.87 8.89 14.16
C ALA A 64 4.37 9.03 13.86
N GLU A 65 5.24 8.46 14.68
CA GLU A 65 6.69 8.46 14.47
C GLU A 65 7.10 7.74 13.18
N VAL A 66 6.50 6.56 12.92
CA VAL A 66 6.73 5.82 11.69
C VAL A 66 6.22 6.59 10.48
N PHE A 67 5.06 7.25 10.59
CA PHE A 67 4.53 8.12 9.54
C PHE A 67 5.52 9.24 9.20
N GLU A 68 6.06 9.93 10.21
CA GLU A 68 7.04 10.99 10.01
C GLU A 68 8.30 10.47 9.28
N ARG A 69 8.79 9.30 9.68
CA ARG A 69 9.92 8.65 9.01
C ARG A 69 9.64 8.33 7.55
N VAL A 70 8.47 7.76 7.24
CA VAL A 70 8.07 7.46 5.86
C VAL A 70 7.97 8.73 5.02
N VAL A 71 7.42 9.82 5.57
CA VAL A 71 7.34 11.12 4.90
C VAL A 71 8.73 11.71 4.63
N LYS A 72 9.70 11.54 5.54
CA LYS A 72 11.09 11.95 5.34
C LYS A 72 11.76 11.15 4.21
N GLU A 73 11.47 9.87 4.10
CA GLU A 73 12.03 8.96 3.08
C GLU A 73 11.29 9.00 1.73
N ARG A 74 10.21 9.79 1.59
CA ARG A 74 9.28 9.71 0.44
C ARG A 74 9.92 9.89 -0.94
N GLN A 75 11.01 10.64 -1.03
CA GLN A 75 11.73 10.85 -2.31
C GLN A 75 12.42 9.57 -2.80
N ASN A 76 12.74 8.66 -1.89
CA ASN A 76 13.34 7.36 -2.19
C ASN A 76 12.27 6.25 -2.32
N ALA A 77 10.99 6.57 -2.18
CA ALA A 77 9.92 5.59 -2.27
C ALA A 77 9.80 5.09 -3.71
N ARG A 78 9.81 3.77 -3.87
CA ARG A 78 9.65 3.10 -5.16
C ARG A 78 8.25 2.52 -5.24
N GLY A 79 7.62 2.66 -6.39
CA GLY A 79 6.39 1.94 -6.70
C GLY A 79 6.65 0.44 -6.78
N TYR A 80 5.58 -0.33 -6.70
CA TYR A 80 5.60 -1.78 -6.92
C TYR A 80 4.91 -2.10 -8.24
N LYS A 81 5.24 -3.26 -8.80
CA LYS A 81 4.48 -3.89 -9.89
C LYS A 81 4.02 -5.28 -9.46
N ILE A 82 2.91 -5.73 -10.02
CA ILE A 82 2.42 -7.11 -9.86
C ILE A 82 3.30 -8.03 -10.71
N ILE A 83 3.80 -9.12 -10.12
CA ILE A 83 4.51 -10.20 -10.83
C ILE A 83 3.62 -11.42 -11.05
N TRP A 84 2.57 -11.53 -10.26
CA TRP A 84 1.56 -12.58 -10.35
C TRP A 84 0.29 -12.12 -9.66
N GLU A 85 -0.87 -12.33 -10.28
CA GLU A 85 -2.18 -12.07 -9.68
C GLU A 85 -3.12 -13.27 -9.90
N PRO A 86 -4.03 -13.55 -8.94
CA PRO A 86 -5.11 -14.51 -9.13
C PRO A 86 -6.20 -13.94 -10.05
N SER A 87 -7.07 -14.81 -10.58
CA SER A 87 -8.19 -14.40 -11.43
C SER A 87 -9.27 -13.60 -10.69
N PHE A 88 -9.34 -13.72 -9.36
CA PHE A 88 -10.31 -13.02 -8.52
C PHE A 88 -9.63 -12.54 -7.25
N LEU A 89 -10.14 -11.42 -6.70
CA LEU A 89 -9.74 -10.91 -5.39
C LEU A 89 -8.21 -10.73 -5.26
N ARG A 90 -7.59 -10.13 -6.28
CA ARG A 90 -6.13 -9.96 -6.36
C ARG A 90 -5.51 -9.24 -5.17
N SER A 91 -6.24 -8.37 -4.50
CA SER A 91 -5.78 -7.65 -3.30
C SER A 91 -5.33 -8.55 -2.16
N PHE A 92 -5.75 -9.82 -2.12
CA PHE A 92 -5.41 -10.72 -1.03
C PHE A 92 -4.13 -11.52 -1.28
N THR A 93 -3.84 -11.91 -2.53
CA THR A 93 -2.79 -12.89 -2.82
C THR A 93 -1.83 -12.49 -3.94
N ALA A 94 -2.08 -11.36 -4.63
CA ALA A 94 -1.15 -10.86 -5.63
C ALA A 94 0.26 -10.72 -5.06
N LYS A 95 1.25 -11.04 -5.87
CA LYS A 95 2.66 -10.92 -5.54
C LYS A 95 3.22 -9.71 -6.24
N PHE A 96 4.07 -8.98 -5.55
CA PHE A 96 4.63 -7.72 -6.01
C PHE A 96 6.15 -7.74 -5.94
N GLU A 97 6.78 -6.94 -6.79
CA GLU A 97 8.20 -6.60 -6.65
C GLU A 97 8.42 -5.09 -6.79
N PRO A 98 9.43 -4.52 -6.09
CA PRO A 98 9.78 -3.12 -6.26
C PRO A 98 10.20 -2.83 -7.70
N VAL A 99 9.77 -1.69 -8.24
CA VAL A 99 10.28 -1.21 -9.52
C VAL A 99 11.73 -0.75 -9.33
N ILE A 100 12.67 -1.47 -9.95
CA ILE A 100 14.08 -1.08 -10.04
C ILE A 100 14.19 0.04 -11.09
N PRO A 101 15.00 1.09 -10.86
CA PRO A 101 15.27 2.13 -11.87
C PRO A 101 15.87 1.57 -13.16
#